data_AF-A0A945P1U3-F1
#
_entry.id   AF-A0A945P1U3-F1
#
_cell.length_a   1.000
_cell.length_b   1.000
_cell.length_c   1.000
_cell.angle_alpha   90.00
_cell.angle_beta   90.00
_cell.angle_gamma   90.00
#
_symmetry.space_group_name_H-M   'P 1'
#
loop_
_entity.id
_entity.type
_entity.pdbx_description
1 polymer ?
#
loop_
_entity_poly.entity_id
_entity_poly.type
_entity_poly.pdbx_seq_one_letter_code
_entity_poly.pdbx_strand_id
1 'polypeptide(L)'
;MSLNTDKNGMFILGMTNTDELGGFLKHKFSEDKIQRAYDYLVEATKEKARTEKTTPLRIFWKHLKNVYNEGIPPLQCHRGCDHCCHTGVACTQLEWDGILKNAEENGVDLDAVYERSQRTIKKVDAVLKSNQKLEQVDWHRLVINQPCPFLSDEGACEVYEDRPLDCRMVVAFRGICESKKLEHAQRGVVLEEAVGATVIAKLQHDLTPKIKRRKFRGTQPIKLLQHWLIIWRDKKKK
;
A
#
# COMPACT_ATOMS: atom_id res chain seq x y z
N MET A 1 14.51 -12.82 -11.03
CA MET A 1 13.63 -11.86 -11.74
C MET A 1 14.46 -11.00 -12.67
N SER A 2 13.97 -10.66 -13.86
CA SER A 2 14.67 -9.77 -14.79
C SER A 2 14.13 -8.34 -14.68
N LEU A 3 15.04 -7.37 -14.62
CA LEU A 3 14.71 -5.97 -14.86
C LEU A 3 14.36 -5.83 -16.34
N ASN A 4 13.20 -5.25 -16.62
CA ASN A 4 12.76 -4.98 -17.98
C ASN A 4 12.77 -3.48 -18.22
N THR A 5 13.08 -3.09 -19.46
CA THR A 5 13.12 -1.68 -19.87
C THR A 5 12.44 -1.54 -21.22
N ASP A 6 11.75 -0.40 -21.42
CA ASP A 6 11.27 0.02 -22.74
C ASP A 6 11.34 1.54 -22.86
N LYS A 7 10.81 2.08 -23.97
CA LYS A 7 10.76 3.53 -24.25
C LYS A 7 10.10 4.38 -23.16
N ASN A 8 9.28 3.78 -22.30
CA ASN A 8 8.58 4.49 -21.25
C ASN A 8 9.32 4.42 -19.91
N GLY A 9 10.22 3.44 -19.69
CA GLY A 9 11.06 3.35 -18.50
C GLY A 9 11.30 1.92 -18.01
N MET A 10 11.77 1.79 -16.76
CA MET A 10 12.16 0.52 -16.15
C MET A 10 11.05 -0.08 -15.28
N PHE A 11 10.95 -1.41 -15.23
CA PHE A 11 9.95 -2.13 -14.44
C PHE A 11 10.36 -3.58 -14.15
N ILE A 12 9.69 -4.22 -13.20
CA ILE A 12 9.80 -5.66 -12.94
C ILE A 12 8.50 -6.35 -13.38
N LEU A 13 8.63 -7.43 -14.15
CA LEU A 13 7.50 -8.27 -14.57
C LEU A 13 7.07 -9.22 -13.46
N GLY A 14 5.77 -9.25 -13.21
CA GLY A 14 5.13 -10.17 -12.29
C GLY A 14 5.05 -9.67 -10.85
N MET A 15 4.25 -10.39 -10.07
CA MET A 15 4.14 -10.20 -8.63
C MET A 15 5.42 -10.68 -7.95
N THR A 16 6.31 -9.74 -7.64
CA THR A 16 7.55 -9.98 -6.91
C THR A 16 7.32 -10.10 -5.39
N ASN A 17 8.08 -10.99 -4.75
CA ASN A 17 8.21 -11.04 -3.28
C ASN A 17 8.89 -9.75 -2.77
N THR A 18 8.30 -9.13 -1.75
CA THR A 18 8.79 -7.89 -1.13
C THR A 18 10.26 -7.93 -0.71
N ASP A 19 10.76 -9.05 -0.19
CA ASP A 19 12.16 -9.19 0.23
C ASP A 19 13.11 -9.16 -0.97
N GLU A 20 12.74 -9.84 -2.06
CA GLU A 20 13.52 -9.84 -3.29
C GLU A 20 13.51 -8.46 -3.96
N LEU A 21 12.37 -7.76 -3.95
CA LEU A 21 12.28 -6.36 -4.38
C LEU A 21 13.19 -5.47 -3.54
N GLY A 22 13.17 -5.62 -2.22
CA GLY A 22 14.02 -4.88 -1.30
C GLY A 22 15.51 -5.11 -1.57
N GLY A 23 15.92 -6.36 -1.80
CA GLY A 23 17.28 -6.71 -2.20
C GLY A 23 17.70 -6.05 -3.52
N PHE A 24 16.82 -6.08 -4.52
CA PHE A 24 17.06 -5.43 -5.81
C PHE A 24 17.25 -3.92 -5.68
N LEU A 25 16.36 -3.24 -4.95
CA LEU A 25 16.42 -1.79 -4.78
C LEU A 25 17.70 -1.35 -4.07
N LYS A 26 18.14 -2.09 -3.05
CA LYS A 26 19.42 -1.86 -2.35
C LYS A 26 20.64 -2.06 -3.24
N HIS A 27 20.59 -3.01 -4.17
CA HIS A 27 21.67 -3.20 -5.14
C HIS A 27 21.72 -2.06 -6.17
N LYS A 28 20.55 -1.55 -6.58
CA LYS A 28 20.41 -0.53 -7.63
C LYS A 28 20.79 0.88 -7.18
N PHE A 29 20.50 1.24 -5.93
CA PHE A 29 20.69 2.58 -5.41
C PHE A 29 21.74 2.59 -4.30
N SER A 30 22.67 3.54 -4.34
CA SER A 30 23.65 3.70 -3.26
C SER A 30 22.97 4.11 -1.96
N GLU A 31 23.54 3.71 -0.82
CA GLU A 31 23.02 4.05 0.50
C GLU A 31 22.85 5.56 0.69
N ASP A 32 23.81 6.35 0.22
CA ASP A 32 23.72 7.82 0.24
C ASP A 32 22.54 8.37 -0.58
N LYS A 33 22.23 7.78 -1.76
CA LYS A 33 21.04 8.17 -2.52
C LYS A 33 19.76 7.80 -1.79
N ILE A 34 19.70 6.61 -1.21
CA ILE A 34 18.56 6.13 -0.41
C ILE A 34 18.33 7.07 0.77
N GLN A 35 19.39 7.41 1.50
CA GLN A 35 19.31 8.29 2.67
C GLN A 35 18.84 9.70 2.28
N ARG A 36 19.42 10.30 1.23
CA ARG A 36 19.02 11.62 0.74
C ARG A 36 17.55 11.66 0.29
N ALA A 37 17.09 10.63 -0.41
CA ALA A 37 15.68 10.53 -0.83
C ALA A 37 14.74 10.41 0.37
N TYR A 38 15.09 9.57 1.35
CA TYR A 38 14.33 9.45 2.59
C TYR A 38 14.24 10.79 3.35
N ASP A 39 15.37 11.47 3.58
CA ASP A 39 15.39 12.73 4.34
C ASP A 39 14.58 13.81 3.64
N TYR A 40 14.74 13.94 2.31
CA TYR A 40 13.96 14.85 1.50
C TYR A 40 12.45 14.55 1.61
N LEU A 41 12.03 13.31 1.40
CA LEU A 41 10.61 12.94 1.42
C LEU A 41 9.99 13.18 2.79
N VAL A 42 10.67 12.87 3.88
CA VAL A 42 10.14 13.11 5.24
C VAL A 42 9.92 14.61 5.48
N GLU A 43 10.92 15.44 5.21
CA GLU A 43 10.83 16.87 5.50
C GLU A 43 9.86 17.59 4.55
N ALA A 44 9.97 17.35 3.24
CA ALA A 44 9.08 17.95 2.24
C ALA A 44 7.61 17.58 2.51
N THR A 45 7.36 16.32 2.90
CA THR A 45 6.02 15.86 3.24
C THR A 45 5.46 16.58 4.46
N LYS A 46 6.26 16.70 5.54
CA LYS A 46 5.82 17.35 6.78
C LYS A 46 5.59 18.84 6.62
N GLU A 47 6.49 19.53 5.93
CA GLU A 47 6.38 20.97 5.68
C GLU A 47 5.12 21.28 4.87
N LYS A 48 4.96 20.61 3.71
CA LYS A 48 3.83 20.83 2.82
C LYS A 48 2.50 20.42 3.47
N ALA A 49 2.48 19.40 4.32
CA ALA A 49 1.29 19.01 5.06
C ALA A 49 0.79 20.11 6.02
N ARG A 50 1.70 20.84 6.67
CA ARG A 50 1.35 21.99 7.51
C ARG A 50 0.75 23.12 6.68
N THR A 51 1.38 23.44 5.55
CA THR A 51 0.94 24.50 4.64
C THR A 51 -0.43 24.19 4.03
N GLU A 52 -0.65 22.95 3.58
CA GLU A 52 -1.91 22.51 2.97
C GLU A 52 -2.98 22.07 3.99
N LYS A 53 -2.68 22.14 5.30
CA LYS A 53 -3.58 21.70 6.39
C LYS A 53 -4.14 20.28 6.17
N THR A 54 -3.27 19.35 5.77
CA THR A 54 -3.61 17.95 5.51
C THR A 54 -2.67 17.01 6.24
N THR A 55 -2.86 15.69 6.11
CA THR A 55 -1.97 14.72 6.76
C THR A 55 -0.66 14.60 5.99
N PRO A 56 0.47 14.36 6.70
CA PRO A 56 1.73 14.01 6.04
C PRO A 56 1.56 12.83 5.09
N LEU A 57 0.79 11.80 5.47
CA LEU A 57 0.58 10.64 4.60
C LEU A 57 -0.06 11.01 3.24
N ARG A 58 -1.06 11.91 3.22
CA ARG A 58 -1.68 12.38 1.97
C ARG A 58 -0.72 13.18 1.10
N ILE A 59 0.13 14.01 1.70
CA ILE A 59 1.18 14.69 0.93
C ILE A 59 2.18 13.68 0.36
N PHE A 60 2.56 12.66 1.12
CA PHE A 60 3.45 11.61 0.64
C PHE A 60 2.83 10.86 -0.55
N TRP A 61 1.54 10.56 -0.51
CA TRP A 61 0.78 9.99 -1.63
C TRP A 61 0.78 10.88 -2.87
N LYS A 62 0.56 12.18 -2.71
CA LYS A 62 0.67 13.16 -3.82
C LYS A 62 2.08 13.16 -4.40
N HIS A 63 3.12 13.08 -3.56
CA HIS A 63 4.51 13.06 -3.99
C HIS A 63 4.82 11.81 -4.83
N LEU A 64 4.44 10.62 -4.35
CA LEU A 64 4.59 9.38 -5.12
C LEU A 64 3.84 9.45 -6.46
N LYS A 65 2.61 9.99 -6.47
CA LYS A 65 1.83 10.19 -7.70
C LYS A 65 2.58 11.08 -8.70
N ASN A 66 3.21 12.15 -8.24
CA ASN A 66 3.97 13.06 -9.10
C ASN A 66 5.23 12.40 -9.68
N VAL A 67 5.97 11.65 -8.87
CA VAL A 67 7.15 10.88 -9.34
C VAL A 67 6.78 9.96 -10.51
N TYR A 68 5.62 9.31 -10.40
CA TYR A 68 5.06 8.46 -11.45
C TYR A 68 4.62 9.21 -12.71
N ASN A 69 4.22 10.48 -12.57
CA ASN A 69 3.82 11.31 -13.70
C ASN A 69 5.02 11.99 -14.39
N GLU A 70 6.14 12.17 -13.68
CA GLU A 70 7.27 12.99 -14.13
C GLU A 70 8.51 12.17 -14.54
N GLY A 71 8.68 10.93 -14.06
CA GLY A 71 9.94 10.17 -14.24
C GLY A 71 9.84 8.69 -14.62
N ILE A 72 8.63 8.17 -14.90
CA ILE A 72 8.30 6.74 -15.08
C ILE A 72 7.19 6.64 -16.15
N PRO A 73 6.90 5.47 -16.79
CA PRO A 73 5.71 5.35 -17.62
C PRO A 73 4.46 5.79 -16.84
N PRO A 74 3.52 6.50 -17.47
CA PRO A 74 2.29 6.89 -16.81
C PRO A 74 1.56 5.64 -16.32
N LEU A 75 1.21 5.67 -15.03
CA LEU A 75 0.38 4.63 -14.41
C LEU A 75 -0.92 4.50 -15.20
N GLN A 76 -1.28 3.28 -15.58
CA GLN A 76 -2.60 3.00 -16.16
C GLN A 76 -3.67 2.82 -15.08
N CYS A 77 -3.28 2.91 -13.81
CA CYS A 77 -4.23 2.88 -12.71
C CYS A 77 -5.09 4.15 -12.76
N HIS A 78 -6.37 3.96 -13.07
CA HIS A 78 -7.40 4.99 -13.07
C HIS A 78 -8.69 4.42 -12.48
N ARG A 79 -9.68 5.27 -12.23
CA ARG A 79 -11.01 4.82 -11.82
C ARG A 79 -11.57 3.83 -12.86
N GLY A 80 -11.96 2.63 -12.44
CA GLY A 80 -12.42 1.55 -13.31
C GLY A 80 -11.33 0.56 -13.77
N CYS A 81 -10.07 0.75 -13.37
CA CYS A 81 -9.02 -0.26 -13.54
C CYS A 81 -8.93 -1.12 -12.27
N ASP A 82 -9.19 -2.42 -12.38
CA ASP A 82 -9.25 -3.37 -11.26
C ASP A 82 -8.20 -4.50 -11.32
N HIS A 83 -7.32 -4.46 -12.33
CA HIS A 83 -6.36 -5.54 -12.59
C HIS A 83 -5.54 -5.93 -11.34
N CYS A 84 -4.86 -4.97 -10.70
CA CYS A 84 -4.08 -5.23 -9.49
C CYS A 84 -4.93 -5.30 -8.20
N CYS A 85 -6.23 -4.97 -8.27
CA CYS A 85 -7.16 -4.99 -7.12
C CYS A 85 -7.62 -6.40 -6.73
N HIS A 86 -6.95 -7.44 -7.23
CA HIS A 86 -7.18 -8.83 -6.90
C HIS A 86 -5.97 -9.49 -6.20
N THR A 87 -5.01 -8.67 -5.76
CA THR A 87 -3.88 -9.08 -4.93
C THR A 87 -4.26 -8.98 -3.45
N GLY A 88 -3.54 -9.68 -2.57
CA GLY A 88 -3.60 -9.37 -1.15
C GLY A 88 -2.94 -8.03 -0.89
N VAL A 89 -3.68 -7.10 -0.28
CA VAL A 89 -3.18 -5.77 0.05
C VAL A 89 -2.97 -5.68 1.55
N ALA A 90 -1.76 -5.31 1.94
CA ALA A 90 -1.42 -5.10 3.32
C ALA A 90 -1.02 -3.64 3.57
N CYS A 91 -1.33 -3.14 4.77
CA CYS A 91 -0.99 -1.77 5.15
C CYS A 91 -0.66 -1.66 6.64
N THR A 92 0.07 -0.61 6.99
CA THR A 92 0.32 -0.21 8.37
C THR A 92 -0.93 0.41 8.99
N GLN A 93 -0.89 0.64 10.32
CA GLN A 93 -1.96 1.34 11.01
C GLN A 93 -2.13 2.78 10.51
N LEU A 94 -1.03 3.50 10.27
CA LEU A 94 -1.10 4.89 9.80
C LEU A 94 -1.84 4.98 8.45
N GLU A 95 -1.59 4.03 7.56
CA GLU A 95 -2.28 3.94 6.27
C GLU A 95 -3.75 3.54 6.44
N TRP A 96 -4.05 2.59 7.33
CA TRP A 96 -5.42 2.21 7.64
C TRP A 96 -6.24 3.38 8.21
N ASP A 97 -5.67 4.16 9.13
CA ASP A 97 -6.32 5.36 9.67
C ASP A 97 -6.59 6.40 8.56
N GLY A 98 -5.68 6.51 7.58
CA GLY A 98 -5.88 7.30 6.37
C GLY A 98 -7.04 6.79 5.50
N ILE A 99 -7.14 5.47 5.30
CA ILE A 99 -8.25 4.83 4.59
C ILE A 99 -9.58 5.10 5.29
N LEU A 100 -9.65 4.96 6.62
CA LEU A 100 -10.87 5.22 7.39
C LEU A 100 -11.34 6.67 7.22
N LYS A 101 -10.40 7.62 7.30
CA LYS A 101 -10.71 9.04 7.09
C LYS A 101 -11.20 9.29 5.66
N ASN A 102 -10.58 8.66 4.67
CA ASN A 102 -11.00 8.77 3.28
C ASN A 102 -12.41 8.19 3.06
N ALA A 103 -12.70 7.05 3.67
CA ALA A 103 -14.00 6.41 3.63
C ALA A 103 -15.09 7.32 4.24
N GLU A 104 -14.81 7.93 5.39
CA GLU A 104 -15.69 8.93 6.02
C GLU A 104 -15.93 10.15 5.13
N GLU A 105 -14.86 10.77 4.60
CA GLU A 105 -14.93 11.96 3.76
C GLU A 105 -15.69 11.74 2.44
N ASN A 106 -15.70 10.51 1.92
CA ASN A 106 -16.36 10.16 0.65
C ASN A 106 -17.64 9.32 0.81
N GLY A 107 -18.12 9.13 2.05
CA GLY A 107 -19.36 8.38 2.31
C GLY A 107 -19.29 6.90 1.93
N VAL A 108 -18.11 6.27 2.02
CA VAL A 108 -17.94 4.83 1.80
C VAL A 108 -18.50 4.06 3.00
N ASP A 109 -19.49 3.20 2.76
CA ASP A 109 -20.08 2.37 3.80
C ASP A 109 -19.14 1.21 4.19
N LEU A 110 -18.47 1.36 5.33
CA LEU A 110 -17.57 0.35 5.87
C LEU A 110 -18.28 -0.93 6.34
N ASP A 111 -19.56 -0.86 6.71
CA ASP A 111 -20.32 -2.08 7.01
C ASP A 111 -20.58 -2.85 5.70
N ALA A 112 -20.94 -2.18 4.60
CA ALA A 112 -21.04 -2.81 3.28
C ALA A 112 -19.70 -3.37 2.78
N VAL A 113 -18.59 -2.64 2.98
CA VAL A 113 -17.21 -3.10 2.71
C VAL A 113 -16.92 -4.40 3.46
N TYR A 114 -17.29 -4.46 4.74
CA TYR A 114 -17.12 -5.64 5.59
C TYR A 114 -17.96 -6.82 5.11
N GLU A 115 -19.22 -6.59 4.74
CA GLU A 115 -20.14 -7.64 4.29
C GLU A 115 -19.72 -8.25 2.94
N ARG A 116 -19.35 -7.44 1.94
CA ARG A 116 -18.84 -8.01 0.67
C ARG A 116 -17.50 -8.74 0.82
N SER A 117 -16.76 -8.43 1.87
CA SER A 117 -15.46 -9.06 2.19
C SER A 117 -15.57 -10.34 3.02
N GLN A 118 -16.77 -10.81 3.37
CA GLN A 118 -16.96 -11.95 4.30
C GLN A 118 -16.15 -13.19 3.92
N ARG A 119 -16.05 -13.51 2.63
CA ARG A 119 -15.29 -14.68 2.15
C ARG A 119 -13.80 -14.58 2.51
N THR A 120 -13.16 -13.43 2.27
CA THR A 120 -11.74 -13.24 2.54
C THR A 120 -11.49 -12.98 4.02
N ILE A 121 -12.41 -12.30 4.72
CA ILE A 121 -12.39 -12.14 6.18
C ILE A 121 -12.40 -13.50 6.87
N LYS A 122 -13.29 -14.44 6.48
CA LYS A 122 -13.32 -15.79 7.07
C LYS A 122 -12.01 -16.54 6.92
N LYS A 123 -11.33 -16.42 5.77
CA LYS A 123 -10.00 -17.03 5.55
C LYS A 123 -8.96 -16.43 6.49
N VAL A 124 -8.92 -15.10 6.60
CA VAL A 124 -7.97 -14.39 7.47
C VAL A 124 -8.24 -14.68 8.94
N ASP A 125 -9.49 -14.64 9.38
CA ASP A 125 -9.93 -14.94 10.74
C ASP A 125 -9.59 -16.38 11.14
N ALA A 126 -9.77 -17.36 10.25
CA ALA A 126 -9.39 -18.75 10.49
C ALA A 126 -7.89 -18.90 10.76
N VAL A 127 -7.04 -18.19 10.00
CA VAL A 127 -5.59 -18.17 10.23
C VAL A 127 -5.25 -17.49 11.55
N LEU A 128 -5.86 -16.34 11.86
CA LEU A 128 -5.64 -15.61 13.11
C LEU A 128 -6.04 -16.41 14.36
N LYS A 129 -7.02 -17.30 14.25
CA LYS A 129 -7.46 -18.20 15.32
C LYS A 129 -6.71 -19.53 15.35
N SER A 130 -5.86 -19.78 14.36
CA SER A 130 -5.06 -21.00 14.31
C SER A 130 -3.81 -20.90 15.19
N ASN A 131 -3.20 -22.04 15.52
CA ASN A 131 -1.92 -22.10 16.21
C ASN A 131 -0.70 -21.87 15.27
N GLN A 132 -0.93 -21.39 14.05
CA GLN A 132 0.14 -21.13 13.10
C GLN A 132 0.99 -19.92 13.53
N LYS A 133 2.28 -19.96 13.21
CA LYS A 133 3.17 -18.81 13.33
C LYS A 133 2.79 -17.79 12.26
N LEU A 134 2.21 -16.66 12.66
CA LEU A 134 1.69 -15.64 11.74
C LEU A 134 2.77 -15.05 10.82
N GLU A 135 4.03 -15.10 11.24
CA GLU A 135 5.20 -14.65 10.47
C GLU A 135 5.51 -15.58 9.28
N GLN A 136 5.01 -16.81 9.29
CA GLN A 136 5.23 -17.80 8.23
C GLN A 136 4.07 -17.86 7.22
N VAL A 137 3.01 -17.08 7.46
CA VAL A 137 1.83 -17.05 6.60
C VAL A 137 2.12 -16.17 5.38
N ASP A 138 1.95 -16.73 4.19
CA ASP A 138 1.89 -15.95 2.96
C ASP A 138 0.52 -15.26 2.87
N TRP A 139 0.43 -14.09 3.49
CA TRP A 139 -0.79 -13.29 3.56
C TRP A 139 -1.28 -12.85 2.18
N HIS A 140 -0.37 -12.57 1.23
CA HIS A 140 -0.77 -12.16 -0.12
C HIS A 140 -1.45 -13.30 -0.86
N ARG A 141 -0.90 -14.52 -0.78
CA ARG A 141 -1.47 -15.71 -1.41
C ARG A 141 -2.77 -16.19 -0.77
N LEU A 142 -2.99 -15.89 0.51
CA LEU A 142 -4.21 -16.26 1.23
C LEU A 142 -5.49 -15.68 0.58
N VAL A 143 -5.38 -14.46 0.04
CA VAL A 143 -6.52 -13.71 -0.53
C VAL A 143 -6.35 -13.36 -2.01
N ILE A 144 -5.31 -13.87 -2.69
CA ILE A 144 -5.11 -13.64 -4.12
C ILE A 144 -6.29 -14.12 -4.97
N ASN A 145 -6.52 -13.49 -6.13
CA ASN A 145 -7.65 -13.71 -7.02
C ASN A 145 -9.02 -13.43 -6.36
N GLN A 146 -9.06 -12.69 -5.26
CA GLN A 146 -10.29 -12.19 -4.67
C GLN A 146 -10.31 -10.67 -4.76
N PRO A 147 -11.47 -10.06 -5.02
CA PRO A 147 -11.55 -8.61 -5.10
C PRO A 147 -11.12 -7.97 -3.78
N CYS A 148 -10.37 -6.88 -3.88
CA CYS A 148 -10.02 -6.02 -2.76
C CYS A 148 -11.30 -5.59 -2.02
N PRO A 149 -11.27 -5.50 -0.67
CA PRO A 149 -12.43 -5.03 0.08
C PRO A 149 -13.00 -3.70 -0.40
N PHE A 150 -12.18 -2.79 -0.94
CA PHE A 150 -12.61 -1.45 -1.41
C PHE A 150 -12.78 -1.35 -2.92
N LEU A 151 -12.89 -2.48 -3.62
CA LEU A 151 -13.28 -2.49 -5.03
C LEU A 151 -14.81 -2.46 -5.12
N SER A 152 -15.34 -1.45 -5.81
CA SER A 152 -16.78 -1.35 -6.10
C SER A 152 -17.19 -2.33 -7.20
N ASP A 153 -18.49 -2.54 -7.37
CA ASP A 153 -19.03 -3.42 -8.39
C ASP A 153 -18.73 -2.92 -9.82
N GLU A 154 -18.50 -1.61 -10.00
CA GLU A 154 -18.06 -1.01 -11.27
C GLU A 154 -16.53 -1.10 -11.48
N GLY A 155 -15.81 -1.84 -10.63
CA GLY A 155 -14.35 -1.98 -10.73
C GLY A 155 -13.58 -0.73 -10.30
N ALA A 156 -14.20 0.18 -9.54
CA ALA A 156 -13.55 1.39 -9.05
C ALA A 156 -13.06 1.21 -7.60
N CYS A 157 -11.85 1.69 -7.31
CA CYS A 157 -11.37 1.74 -5.93
C CYS A 157 -12.07 2.90 -5.18
N GLU A 158 -12.81 2.57 -4.13
CA GLU A 158 -13.55 3.54 -3.31
C GLU A 158 -12.63 4.38 -2.39
N VAL A 159 -11.37 3.96 -2.22
CA VAL A 159 -10.38 4.65 -1.37
C VAL A 159 -9.13 5.06 -2.14
N TYR A 160 -9.28 5.32 -3.45
CA TYR A 160 -8.19 5.49 -4.40
C TYR A 160 -7.09 6.47 -3.95
N GLU A 161 -7.46 7.65 -3.45
CA GLU A 161 -6.49 8.70 -3.08
C GLU A 161 -5.65 8.32 -1.84
N ASP A 162 -6.20 7.53 -0.91
CA ASP A 162 -5.53 7.03 0.29
C ASP A 162 -5.17 5.54 0.18
N ARG A 163 -5.05 4.99 -1.04
CA ARG A 163 -4.63 3.60 -1.26
C ARG A 163 -3.25 3.34 -0.61
N PRO A 164 -3.02 2.16 0.02
CA PRO A 164 -1.77 1.83 0.69
C PRO A 164 -0.54 1.86 -0.22
N LEU A 165 0.65 1.94 0.37
CA LEU A 165 1.92 1.81 -0.33
C LEU A 165 2.00 0.51 -1.14
N ASP A 166 1.48 -0.60 -0.60
CA ASP A 166 1.45 -1.89 -1.28
C ASP A 166 0.68 -1.83 -2.62
N CYS A 167 -0.43 -1.09 -2.68
CA CYS A 167 -1.17 -0.82 -3.92
C CYS A 167 -0.44 0.16 -4.86
N ARG A 168 0.49 0.97 -4.35
CA ARG A 168 1.26 1.93 -5.16
C ARG A 168 2.49 1.29 -5.77
N MET A 169 3.04 0.28 -5.10
CA MET A 169 4.17 -0.52 -5.58
C MET A 169 3.77 -1.61 -6.58
N VAL A 170 2.52 -2.08 -6.56
CA VAL A 170 1.96 -2.99 -7.56
C VAL A 170 1.10 -2.19 -8.53
N VAL A 171 1.53 -2.12 -9.78
CA VAL A 171 0.98 -1.21 -10.77
C VAL A 171 0.79 -1.89 -12.11
N ALA A 172 -0.23 -1.42 -12.83
CA ALA A 172 -0.38 -1.73 -14.24
C ALA A 172 0.26 -0.60 -15.05
N PHE A 173 1.22 -0.95 -15.90
CA PHE A 173 1.70 -0.07 -16.95
C PHE A 173 1.28 -0.62 -18.33
N ARG A 174 1.32 0.22 -19.37
CA ARG A 174 1.33 -0.23 -20.78
C ARG A 174 0.16 -1.12 -21.19
N GLY A 175 -1.05 -0.83 -20.72
CA GLY A 175 -2.25 -1.61 -21.05
C GLY A 175 -2.31 -3.01 -20.43
N ILE A 176 -1.37 -3.37 -19.53
CA ILE A 176 -1.36 -4.70 -18.92
C ILE A 176 -2.61 -5.01 -18.09
N CYS A 177 -3.36 -3.97 -17.73
CA CYS A 177 -4.68 -4.08 -17.11
C CYS A 177 -5.74 -4.76 -17.98
N GLU A 178 -5.55 -4.86 -19.29
CA GLU A 178 -6.43 -5.63 -20.20
C GLU A 178 -6.28 -7.14 -20.00
N SER A 179 -5.19 -7.58 -19.39
CA SER A 179 -4.95 -8.97 -19.05
C SER A 179 -5.83 -9.41 -17.87
N LYS A 180 -6.40 -10.62 -17.93
CA LYS A 180 -7.02 -11.27 -16.76
C LYS A 180 -6.02 -11.97 -15.84
N LYS A 181 -4.76 -12.04 -16.25
CA LYS A 181 -3.68 -12.76 -15.58
C LYS A 181 -2.94 -11.84 -14.62
N LEU A 182 -3.13 -12.04 -13.31
CA LEU A 182 -2.46 -11.25 -12.27
C LEU A 182 -0.94 -11.36 -12.31
N GLU A 183 -0.38 -12.45 -12.85
CA GLU A 183 1.05 -12.60 -13.06
C GLU A 183 1.63 -11.58 -14.05
N HIS A 184 0.78 -10.85 -14.77
CA HIS A 184 1.20 -9.74 -15.62
C HIS A 184 1.27 -8.40 -14.86
N ALA A 185 0.79 -8.32 -13.62
CA ALA A 185 0.98 -7.11 -12.80
C ALA A 185 2.47 -6.78 -12.68
N GLN A 186 2.81 -5.50 -12.70
CA GLN A 186 4.19 -5.01 -12.70
C GLN A 186 4.48 -4.27 -11.40
N ARG A 187 5.77 -4.12 -11.08
CA ARG A 187 6.20 -3.24 -9.99
C ARG A 187 7.06 -2.09 -10.51
N GLY A 188 6.83 -0.91 -9.97
CA GLY A 188 7.71 0.24 -10.11
C GLY A 188 9.08 -0.03 -9.48
N VAL A 189 10.09 0.69 -9.95
CA VAL A 189 11.48 0.53 -9.47
C VAL A 189 12.12 1.87 -9.14
N VAL A 190 11.33 2.80 -8.58
CA VAL A 190 11.82 4.13 -8.21
C VAL A 190 12.22 4.24 -6.76
N LEU A 191 13.12 5.19 -6.53
CA LEU A 191 13.80 5.38 -5.27
C LEU A 191 12.82 5.78 -4.16
N GLU A 192 11.82 6.58 -4.51
CA GLU A 192 10.80 7.09 -3.59
C GLU A 192 9.91 5.98 -3.05
N GLU A 193 9.67 4.94 -3.84
CA GLU A 193 9.00 3.72 -3.35
C GLU A 193 9.91 2.90 -2.45
N ALA A 194 11.19 2.79 -2.80
CA ALA A 194 12.16 2.02 -2.04
C ALA A 194 12.28 2.48 -0.59
N VAL A 195 12.17 3.79 -0.36
CA VAL A 195 12.20 4.39 0.98
C VAL A 195 10.82 4.55 1.60
N GLY A 196 9.74 4.27 0.86
CA GLY A 196 8.39 4.61 1.27
C GLY A 196 7.96 3.97 2.59
N ALA A 197 8.30 2.70 2.82
CA ALA A 197 8.00 2.04 4.08
C ALA A 197 8.70 2.72 5.28
N THR A 198 9.95 3.16 5.08
CA THR A 198 10.74 3.88 6.09
C THR A 198 10.18 5.29 6.34
N VAL A 199 9.75 5.99 5.28
CA VAL A 199 9.06 7.29 5.38
C VAL A 199 7.78 7.14 6.21
N ILE A 200 6.92 6.17 5.90
CA ILE A 200 5.67 5.91 6.64
C ILE A 200 5.97 5.61 8.11
N ALA A 201 6.96 4.77 8.39
CA ALA A 201 7.38 4.45 9.76
C ALA A 201 7.83 5.71 10.52
N LYS A 202 8.59 6.60 9.87
CA LYS A 202 9.02 7.87 10.46
C LYS A 202 7.85 8.81 10.72
N LEU A 203 6.93 8.96 9.77
CA LEU A 203 5.72 9.77 9.93
C LEU A 203 4.89 9.26 11.11
N GLN A 204 4.72 7.95 11.23
CA GLN A 204 3.99 7.33 12.33
C GLN A 204 4.68 7.56 13.68
N HIS A 205 6.01 7.37 13.73
CA HIS A 205 6.80 7.64 14.93
C HIS A 205 6.64 9.09 15.40
N ASP A 206 6.68 10.05 14.47
CA ASP A 206 6.60 11.47 14.79
C ASP A 206 5.20 11.88 15.29
N LEU A 207 4.15 11.30 14.71
CA LEU A 207 2.76 11.47 15.16
C LEU A 207 2.49 10.77 16.50
N THR A 208 3.27 9.75 16.86
CA THR A 208 3.11 9.05 18.13
C THR A 208 3.53 9.96 19.30
N PRO A 209 2.68 10.12 20.34
CA PRO A 209 3.02 10.93 21.52
C PRO A 209 4.33 10.49 22.16
N LYS A 210 5.17 11.44 22.60
CA LYS A 210 6.51 11.17 23.16
C LYS A 210 6.51 10.05 24.23
N ILE A 211 5.52 10.07 25.13
CA ILE A 211 5.34 9.07 26.19
C ILE A 211 5.12 7.63 25.69
N LYS A 212 4.60 7.48 24.46
CA LYS A 212 4.33 6.20 23.79
C LYS A 212 5.45 5.77 22.84
N ARG A 213 6.36 6.68 22.44
CA ARG A 213 7.45 6.38 21.49
C ARG A 213 8.39 5.29 21.98
N ARG A 214 8.65 5.19 23.29
CA ARG A 214 9.45 4.08 23.87
C ARG A 214 8.85 2.68 23.64
N LYS A 215 7.55 2.59 23.36
CA LYS A 215 6.85 1.33 23.01
C LYS A 215 6.79 1.10 21.50
N PHE A 216 7.25 2.05 20.70
CA PHE A 216 7.32 1.95 19.26
C PHE A 216 8.51 1.06 18.87
N ARG A 217 8.23 -0.14 18.35
CA ARG A 217 9.26 -1.12 17.95
C ARG A 217 9.68 -0.94 16.48
N GLY A 218 9.83 0.30 16.01
CA GLY A 218 10.05 0.57 14.58
C GLY A 218 8.77 0.40 13.76
N THR A 219 8.84 -0.23 12.59
CA THR A 219 7.68 -0.44 11.70
C THR A 219 6.56 -1.19 12.44
N GLN A 220 5.35 -0.61 12.47
CA GLN A 220 4.18 -1.30 13.02
C GLN A 220 3.88 -2.58 12.23
N PRO A 221 3.18 -3.55 12.84
CA PRO A 221 2.71 -4.73 12.13
C PRO A 221 1.91 -4.32 10.90
N ILE A 222 2.37 -4.77 9.75
CA ILE A 222 1.62 -4.69 8.50
C ILE A 222 0.53 -5.77 8.58
N LYS A 223 -0.70 -5.43 8.19
CA LYS A 223 -1.83 -6.37 8.18
C LYS A 223 -2.59 -6.26 6.88
N LEU A 224 -3.18 -7.36 6.43
CA LEU A 224 -4.14 -7.35 5.33
C LEU A 224 -5.31 -6.42 5.64
N LEU A 225 -5.89 -5.80 4.63
CA LEU A 225 -7.11 -4.98 4.77
C LEU A 225 -8.24 -5.74 5.48
N GLN A 226 -8.38 -7.04 5.20
CA GLN A 226 -9.35 -7.93 5.87
C GLN A 226 -9.11 -8.04 7.38
N HIS A 227 -7.84 -8.11 7.82
CA HIS A 227 -7.51 -8.12 9.24
C HIS A 227 -7.84 -6.77 9.87
N TRP A 228 -7.52 -5.66 9.20
CA TRP A 228 -7.93 -4.34 9.68
C TRP A 228 -9.45 -4.19 9.80
N LEU A 229 -10.21 -4.72 8.86
CA LEU A 229 -11.68 -4.77 8.91
C LEU A 229 -12.21 -5.58 10.11
N ILE A 230 -11.57 -6.71 10.44
CA ILE A 230 -11.90 -7.47 11.66
C ILE A 230 -11.68 -6.59 12.90
N ILE A 231 -10.50 -5.97 13.02
CA ILE A 231 -10.17 -5.10 14.17
C ILE A 231 -11.15 -3.93 14.28
N TRP A 232 -11.49 -3.30 13.15
CA TRP A 232 -12.44 -2.20 13.09
C TRP A 232 -13.83 -2.64 13.57
N ARG A 233 -14.34 -3.78 13.07
CA ARG A 233 -15.64 -4.32 13.45
C ARG A 233 -15.70 -4.70 14.92
N ASP A 234 -14.63 -5.30 15.46
CA ASP A 234 -14.56 -5.70 16.86
C ASP A 234 -14.50 -4.49 17.82
N LYS A 235 -13.89 -3.38 17.41
CA LYS A 235 -13.93 -2.13 18.17
C LYS A 235 -15.33 -1.52 18.23
N LYS A 236 -16.14 -1.65 17.17
CA LYS A 236 -17.53 -1.16 17.12
C LYS A 236 -18.49 -1.95 18.02
N LYS A 237 -18.15 -3.19 18.35
CA LYS A 237 -18.96 -4.08 19.22
C LYS A 237 -18.70 -3.89 20.73
N LYS A 238 -17.64 -3.17 21.10
CA LYS A 238 -17.24 -2.87 22.48
C LYS A 238 -17.77 -1.51 22.90
#